data_AF-A0A350ZZP9-F1
#
_entry.id   AF-A0A350ZZP9-F1
#
_cell.length_a   1.000
_cell.length_b   1.000
_cell.length_c   1.000
_cell.angle_alpha   90.00
_cell.angle_beta   90.00
_cell.angle_gamma   90.00
#
_symmetry.space_group_name_H-M   'P 1'
#
loop_
_entity.id
_entity.type
_entity.pdbx_description
1 polymer ?
#
loop_
_entity_poly.entity_id
_entity_poly.type
_entity_poly.pdbx_seq_one_letter_code
_entity_poly.pdbx_strand_id
1 'polypeptide(L)'
;MTIKSLDIIHDEHRALAAMLSGLRSIASGIEAGRLKPDYDLLESMIEYIDKVPEKVHHPKEDQYLFAKLRQRCAEALPVIERLE
;
A
#
# COMPACT_ATOMS: atom_id res chain seq x y z
N MET A 1 20.74 -10.93 8.68
CA MET A 1 19.53 -11.14 9.50
C MET A 1 18.47 -10.21 8.98
N THR A 2 17.32 -10.71 8.52
CA THR A 2 16.19 -9.85 8.21
C THR A 2 15.40 -9.58 9.50
N ILE A 3 14.77 -8.41 9.57
CA ILE A 3 13.89 -8.07 10.68
C ILE A 3 12.47 -8.42 10.21
N LYS A 4 11.92 -9.52 10.73
CA LYS A 4 10.63 -10.08 10.28
C LYS A 4 9.50 -9.06 10.19
N SER A 5 9.45 -8.07 11.10
CA SER A 5 8.43 -7.02 11.06
C SER A 5 8.58 -6.08 9.85
N LEU A 6 9.82 -5.77 9.45
CA LEU A 6 10.07 -4.97 8.25
C LEU A 6 9.80 -5.77 6.98
N ASP A 7 10.09 -7.07 6.99
CA ASP A 7 9.73 -7.95 5.86
C ASP A 7 8.21 -7.94 5.64
N ILE A 8 7.40 -8.06 6.69
CA ILE A 8 5.93 -7.99 6.60
C ILE A 8 5.48 -6.67 5.96
N ILE A 9 5.99 -5.54 6.44
CA ILE A 9 5.65 -4.20 5.91
C ILE A 9 6.04 -4.09 4.42
N HIS A 10 7.23 -4.57 4.06
CA HIS A 10 7.66 -4.56 2.66
C HIS A 10 6.83 -5.51 1.77
N ASP A 11 6.39 -6.65 2.30
CA ASP A 11 5.55 -7.60 1.56
C ASP A 11 4.17 -7.00 1.27
N GLU A 12 3.59 -6.30 2.25
CA GLU A 12 2.34 -5.55 2.11
C GLU A 12 2.47 -4.44 1.05
N HIS A 13 3.57 -3.66 1.08
CA HIS A 13 3.87 -2.66 0.04
C HIS A 13 3.97 -3.28 -1.35
N ARG A 14 4.63 -4.45 -1.49
CA ARG A 14 4.73 -5.13 -2.79
C ARG A 14 3.37 -5.62 -3.29
N ALA A 15 2.51 -6.10 -2.40
CA ALA A 15 1.16 -6.50 -2.76
C ALA A 15 0.31 -5.31 -3.24
N LEU A 16 0.38 -4.16 -2.54
CA LEU A 16 -0.30 -2.93 -2.96
C LEU A 16 0.21 -2.42 -4.32
N ALA A 17 1.53 -2.42 -4.53
CA ALA A 17 2.13 -2.03 -5.79
C ALA A 17 1.70 -2.95 -6.94
N ALA A 18 1.60 -4.27 -6.69
CA ALA A 18 1.12 -5.24 -7.67
C ALA A 18 -0.36 -4.98 -8.04
N MET A 19 -1.23 -4.69 -7.06
CA MET A 19 -2.64 -4.36 -7.31
C MET A 19 -2.76 -3.11 -8.19
N LEU A 20 -2.01 -2.05 -7.87
CA LEU A 20 -1.98 -0.80 -8.66
C LEU A 20 -1.45 -1.02 -10.08
N SER A 21 -0.43 -1.87 -10.24
CA SER A 21 0.09 -2.25 -11.55
C SER A 21 -0.96 -3.00 -12.36
N GLY A 22 -1.66 -3.95 -11.75
CA GLY A 22 -2.75 -4.70 -12.38
C GLY A 22 -3.89 -3.78 -12.84
N LEU A 23 -4.29 -2.82 -12.00
CA LEU A 23 -5.33 -1.85 -12.34
C LEU A 23 -4.93 -1.01 -13.55
N ARG A 24 -3.69 -0.52 -13.58
CA ARG A 24 -3.13 0.20 -14.75
C ARG A 24 -3.14 -0.67 -16.00
N SER A 25 -2.70 -1.92 -15.92
CA SER A 25 -2.70 -2.83 -17.07
C SER A 25 -4.09 -3.09 -17.63
N ILE A 26 -5.09 -3.26 -16.75
CA ILE A 26 -6.50 -3.42 -17.17
C ILE A 26 -7.00 -2.14 -17.84
N ALA A 27 -6.78 -0.97 -17.21
CA ALA A 27 -7.20 0.32 -17.76
C ALA A 27 -6.60 0.57 -19.16
N SER A 28 -5.29 0.35 -19.34
CA SER A 28 -4.64 0.48 -20.65
C SER A 28 -5.13 -0.55 -21.67
N GLY A 29 -5.55 -1.74 -21.23
CA GLY A 29 -6.17 -2.75 -22.08
C GLY A 29 -7.55 -2.32 -22.58
N ILE A 30 -8.35 -1.69 -21.71
CA ILE A 30 -9.67 -1.14 -22.05
C ILE A 30 -9.53 0.02 -23.03
N GLU A 31 -8.64 0.97 -22.74
CA GLU A 31 -8.37 2.14 -23.60
C GLU A 31 -7.95 1.72 -25.02
N ALA A 32 -7.11 0.68 -25.13
CA ALA A 32 -6.67 0.14 -26.41
C ALA A 32 -7.69 -0.77 -27.11
N GLY A 33 -8.90 -0.92 -26.57
CA GLY A 33 -9.96 -1.79 -27.12
C GLY A 33 -9.66 -3.30 -27.05
N ARG A 34 -8.66 -3.72 -26.28
CA ARG A 34 -8.29 -5.14 -26.11
C ARG A 34 -9.10 -5.83 -25.02
N LEU A 35 -9.58 -5.07 -24.05
CA LEU A 35 -10.41 -5.56 -22.95
C LEU A 35 -11.74 -4.80 -22.94
N LYS A 36 -12.80 -5.47 -22.47
CA LYS A 36 -14.04 -4.80 -22.07
C LYS A 36 -13.95 -4.46 -20.58
N PRO A 37 -14.55 -3.36 -20.12
CA PRO A 37 -14.59 -3.04 -18.70
C PRO A 37 -15.41 -4.09 -17.95
N ASP A 38 -14.82 -4.61 -16.88
CA ASP A 38 -15.50 -5.37 -15.83
C ASP A 38 -15.59 -4.45 -14.62
N TYR A 39 -16.76 -3.86 -14.40
CA TYR A 39 -16.94 -2.84 -13.38
C TYR A 39 -16.90 -3.39 -11.96
N ASP A 40 -17.36 -4.63 -11.74
CA ASP A 40 -17.33 -5.29 -10.45
C ASP A 40 -15.88 -5.59 -10.03
N LEU A 41 -15.04 -6.02 -10.98
CA LEU A 41 -13.61 -6.20 -10.75
C LEU A 41 -12.93 -4.86 -10.44
N LEU A 42 -13.19 -3.82 -11.23
CA LEU A 42 -12.58 -2.50 -11.04
C LEU A 42 -12.97 -1.90 -9.69
N GLU A 43 -14.24 -2.01 -9.29
CA GLU A 43 -14.72 -1.58 -7.96
C GLU A 43 -13.99 -2.34 -6.85
N SER A 44 -13.89 -3.66 -6.96
CA SER A 44 -13.19 -4.49 -5.96
C SER A 44 -11.70 -4.13 -5.83
N MET A 45 -11.03 -3.81 -6.94
CA MET A 45 -9.63 -3.37 -6.93
C MET A 45 -9.47 -2.01 -6.28
N ILE A 46 -10.38 -1.07 -6.55
CA ILE A 46 -10.38 0.26 -5.91
C ILE A 46 -10.65 0.14 -4.42
N GLU A 47 -11.63 -0.68 -4.01
CA GLU A 47 -11.90 -0.95 -2.61
C GLU A 47 -10.68 -1.56 -1.92
N TYR A 48 -9.99 -2.51 -2.54
CA TYR A 48 -8.76 -3.08 -1.99
C TYR A 48 -7.68 -2.00 -1.78
N ILE A 49 -7.46 -1.14 -2.78
CA ILE A 49 -6.45 -0.06 -2.73
C ILE A 49 -6.80 0.96 -1.63
N ASP A 50 -8.07 1.23 -1.38
CA ASP A 50 -8.52 2.15 -0.32
C ASP A 50 -8.47 1.50 1.07
N LYS A 51 -8.98 0.27 1.21
CA LYS A 51 -9.21 -0.33 2.54
C LYS A 51 -7.99 -1.04 3.12
N VAL A 52 -7.15 -1.65 2.30
CA VAL A 52 -6.03 -2.46 2.81
C VAL A 52 -4.95 -1.59 3.46
N PRO A 53 -4.54 -0.43 2.88
CA PRO A 53 -3.64 0.49 3.55
C PRO A 53 -4.18 0.88 4.94
N GLU A 54 -5.40 1.42 4.98
CA GLU A 54 -6.01 1.98 6.19
C GLU A 54 -6.29 0.96 7.29
N LYS A 55 -6.84 -0.22 6.93
CA LYS A 55 -7.33 -1.19 7.93
C LYS A 55 -6.27 -2.19 8.34
N VAL A 56 -5.26 -2.43 7.50
CA VAL A 56 -4.31 -3.51 7.71
C VAL A 56 -2.91 -2.97 7.84
N HIS A 57 -2.44 -2.17 6.89
CA HIS A 57 -1.03 -1.80 6.78
C HIS A 57 -0.64 -0.61 7.67
N HIS A 58 -1.26 0.57 7.51
CA HIS A 58 -0.97 1.78 8.27
C HIS A 58 -1.04 1.57 9.80
N PRO A 59 -1.99 0.79 10.36
CA PRO A 59 -1.97 0.50 11.79
C PRO A 59 -0.66 -0.13 12.29
N LYS A 60 0.05 -0.88 11.44
CA LYS A 60 1.35 -1.47 11.81
C LYS A 60 2.46 -0.42 11.81
N GLU A 61 2.41 0.50 10.86
CA GLU A 61 3.36 1.59 10.77
C GLU A 61 3.19 2.53 11.97
N ASP A 62 1.97 3.04 12.19
CA ASP A 62 1.68 4.03 13.24
C ASP A 62 1.94 3.49 14.65
N GLN A 63 1.33 2.33 14.96
CA GLN A 63 1.30 1.82 16.33
C GLN A 63 2.64 1.21 16.76
N TYR A 64 3.45 0.74 15.80
CA TYR A 64 4.69 0.02 16.11
C TYR A 64 5.93 0.66 15.50
N LEU A 65 5.98 0.86 14.17
CA LEU A 65 7.19 1.35 13.52
C LEU A 65 7.47 2.81 13.88
N PHE A 66 6.53 3.71 13.59
CA PHE A 66 6.64 5.14 13.83
C PHE A 66 6.75 5.44 15.32
N ALA A 67 5.95 4.77 16.17
CA ALA A 67 6.07 4.86 17.63
C ALA A 67 7.50 4.58 18.13
N LYS A 68 8.20 3.59 17.56
CA LYS A 68 9.60 3.27 17.93
C LYS A 68 10.61 4.22 17.28
N LEU A 69 10.40 4.62 16.03
CA LEU A 69 11.28 5.54 15.33
C LEU A 69 11.30 6.93 15.98
N ARG A 70 10.16 7.44 16.45
CA ARG A 70 10.08 8.70 17.20
C ARG A 70 11.00 8.75 18.42
N GLN A 71 11.19 7.62 19.09
CA GLN A 71 12.03 7.51 20.28
C GLN A 71 13.52 7.38 19.96
N ARG A 72 13.88 7.02 18.72
CA ARG A 72 15.22 6.54 18.36
C ARG A 72 15.88 7.31 17.21
N CYS A 73 15.11 8.04 16.42
CA CYS A 73 15.57 8.72 15.22
C CYS A 73 14.87 10.08 15.08
N ALA A 74 15.48 11.14 15.61
CA ALA A 74 14.96 12.50 15.50
C ALA A 74 14.87 12.97 14.03
N GLU A 75 15.79 12.50 13.18
CA GLU A 75 15.81 12.82 11.74
C GLU A 75 14.61 12.25 10.98
N ALA A 76 13.96 11.20 11.51
CA ALA A 76 12.79 10.61 10.88
C ALA A 76 11.49 11.38 11.19
N LEU A 77 11.48 12.24 12.22
CA LEU A 77 10.26 12.92 12.69
C LEU A 77 9.53 13.69 11.58
N PRO A 78 10.20 14.53 10.75
CA PRO A 78 9.51 15.29 9.70
C PRO A 78 8.92 14.41 8.60
N VAL A 79 9.46 13.20 8.42
CA VAL A 79 8.92 12.24 7.44
C VAL A 79 7.70 11.54 8.02
N ILE A 80 7.76 11.12 9.28
CA ILE A 80 6.64 10.47 9.97
C ILE A 80 5.44 11.42 10.04
N GLU A 81 5.65 12.69 10.40
CA GLU A 81 4.58 13.71 10.45
C GLU A 81 3.89 14.00 9.11
N ARG A 82 4.52 13.62 7.98
CA ARG A 82 3.93 13.76 6.65
C ARG A 82 3.18 12.51 6.19
N LEU A 83 3.49 11.36 6.79
CA LEU A 83 2.90 10.07 6.44
C LEU A 83 1.62 9.78 7.25
N GLU A 84 1.52 10.37 8.45
CA GLU A 84 0.29 10.46 9.25
C GLU A 84 -0.57 11.68 8.87
#